data_AF-A0A954FYA4-F1
#
_entry.id   AF-A0A954FYA4-F1
#
_cell.length_a   1.000
_cell.length_b   1.000
_cell.length_c   1.000
_cell.angle_alpha   90.00
_cell.angle_beta   90.00
_cell.angle_gamma   90.00
#
_symmetry.space_group_name_H-M   'P 1'
#
loop_
_entity.id
_entity.type
_entity.pdbx_description
1 polymer ?
#
loop_
_entity_poly.entity_id
_entity_poly.type
_entity_poly.pdbx_seq_one_letter_code
_entity_poly.pdbx_strand_id
1 'polypeptide(L)'
;RYLLARSLQNLADQPLQEMKEAKTDNAREELKRKQFAYLNMANEQLQVLNRELRRLESLDRLDALGKRLLKSTCFGMAHLLYLTEEYEEAIRYYHDAVNRYPQCTEVLIAYMKMSGCYESLGKKNEAKSMLEQAKIILRQMPDSVFDSKATNLGREEWNRWLDWSRELRDSDNRINQLQNGNGV
;
A
#
# COMPACT_ATOMS: atom_id res chain seq x y z
N ARG A 1 6.73 -11.47 16.50
CA ARG A 1 6.57 -11.46 15.02
C ARG A 1 6.29 -10.08 14.47
N TYR A 2 5.21 -9.41 14.90
CA TYR A 2 4.87 -8.06 14.41
C TYR A 2 6.02 -7.04 14.60
N LEU A 3 6.60 -6.97 15.81
CA LEU A 3 7.73 -6.07 16.08
C LEU A 3 8.99 -6.42 15.27
N LEU A 4 9.22 -7.71 15.01
CA LEU A 4 10.34 -8.17 14.17
C LEU A 4 10.12 -7.77 12.71
N ALA A 5 8.90 -7.92 12.18
CA ALA A 5 8.55 -7.41 10.86
C ALA A 5 8.76 -5.89 10.78
N ARG A 6 8.43 -5.16 11.86
CA ARG A 6 8.65 -3.71 11.92
C ARG A 6 10.13 -3.33 11.98
N SER A 7 10.94 -4.05 12.74
CA SER A 7 12.38 -3.79 12.76
C SER A 7 13.03 -4.09 11.41
N LEU A 8 12.59 -5.13 10.72
CA LEU A 8 13.05 -5.45 9.36
C LEU A 8 12.65 -4.36 8.35
N GLN A 9 11.44 -3.81 8.45
CA GLN A 9 11.02 -2.65 7.65
C GLN A 9 11.93 -1.44 7.90
N ASN A 10 12.23 -1.13 9.17
CA ASN A 10 13.15 -0.02 9.49
C ASN A 10 14.57 -0.27 8.94
N LEU A 11 15.04 -1.53 8.94
CA LEU A 11 16.33 -1.88 8.33
C LEU A 11 16.31 -1.72 6.80
N ALA A 12 15.15 -1.91 6.15
CA ALA A 12 14.98 -1.66 4.73
C ALA A 12 15.01 -0.15 4.38
N ASP A 13 14.80 0.75 5.34
CA ASP A 13 14.86 2.19 5.10
C ASP A 13 16.29 2.67 4.81
N GLN A 14 17.30 2.06 5.43
CA GLN A 14 18.70 2.42 5.20
C GLN A 14 19.12 2.28 3.73
N PRO A 15 19.04 1.09 3.09
CA PRO A 15 19.40 0.96 1.68
C PRO A 15 18.56 1.85 0.78
N LEU A 16 17.28 2.10 1.13
CA LEU A 16 16.43 3.04 0.38
C LEU A 16 16.97 4.48 0.41
N GLN A 17 17.48 4.95 1.55
CA GLN A 17 18.12 6.28 1.60
C GLN A 17 19.43 6.29 0.81
N GLU A 18 20.27 5.27 0.97
CA GLU A 18 21.55 5.15 0.26
C GLU A 18 21.37 5.14 -1.27
N MET A 19 20.29 4.55 -1.78
CA MET A 19 19.97 4.54 -3.22
C MET A 19 19.81 5.95 -3.81
N LYS A 20 19.36 6.93 -3.03
CA LYS A 20 19.19 8.32 -3.50
C LYS A 20 20.53 9.00 -3.81
N GLU A 21 21.58 8.58 -3.12
CA GLU A 21 22.93 9.14 -3.26
C GLU A 21 23.82 8.28 -4.17
N ALA A 22 23.37 7.09 -4.54
CA ALA A 22 24.10 6.17 -5.40
C ALA A 22 24.34 6.75 -6.79
N LYS A 23 25.63 6.79 -7.17
CA LYS A 23 26.12 7.40 -8.42
C LYS A 23 26.12 6.43 -9.61
N THR A 24 25.99 5.14 -9.38
CA THR A 24 26.04 4.10 -10.42
C THR A 24 24.81 3.21 -10.36
N ASP A 25 24.39 2.69 -11.50
CA ASP A 25 23.22 1.80 -11.57
C ASP A 25 23.48 0.47 -10.88
N ASN A 26 24.69 -0.06 -10.97
CA ASN A 26 25.05 -1.29 -10.26
C ASN A 26 24.91 -1.15 -8.73
N ALA A 27 25.34 -0.02 -8.16
CA ALA A 27 25.17 0.23 -6.72
C ALA A 27 23.69 0.35 -6.34
N ARG A 28 22.86 0.98 -7.18
CA ARG A 28 21.40 1.06 -6.96
C ARG A 28 20.77 -0.33 -6.96
N GLU A 29 21.12 -1.17 -7.92
CA GLU A 29 20.60 -2.54 -8.01
C GLU A 29 21.00 -3.40 -6.80
N GLU A 30 22.24 -3.29 -6.32
CA GLU A 30 22.68 -4.00 -5.12
C GLU A 30 21.90 -3.54 -3.87
N LEU A 31 21.73 -2.24 -3.69
CA LEU A 31 20.96 -1.68 -2.58
C LEU A 31 19.48 -2.07 -2.67
N LYS A 32 18.89 -2.08 -3.88
CA LYS A 32 17.52 -2.56 -4.12
C LYS A 32 17.36 -4.02 -3.70
N ARG A 33 18.30 -4.89 -4.09
CA ARG A 33 18.31 -6.30 -3.67
C ARG A 33 18.37 -6.44 -2.15
N LYS A 34 19.22 -5.65 -1.49
CA LYS A 34 19.34 -5.64 -0.02
C LYS A 34 18.05 -5.16 0.65
N GLN A 35 17.44 -4.10 0.13
CA GLN A 35 16.14 -3.62 0.58
C GLN A 35 15.07 -4.71 0.46
N PHE A 36 14.96 -5.33 -0.71
CA PHE A 36 13.97 -6.36 -1.00
C PHE A 36 14.14 -7.57 -0.10
N ALA A 37 15.38 -7.97 0.21
CA ALA A 37 15.65 -9.05 1.16
C ALA A 37 15.04 -8.77 2.54
N TYR A 38 15.25 -7.57 3.11
CA TYR A 38 14.65 -7.21 4.39
C TYR A 38 13.12 -7.16 4.36
N LEU A 39 12.54 -6.62 3.28
CA LEU A 39 11.08 -6.55 3.12
C LEU A 39 10.45 -7.93 2.96
N ASN A 40 11.11 -8.84 2.23
CA ASN A 40 10.66 -10.23 2.09
C ASN A 40 10.72 -10.98 3.43
N MET A 41 11.80 -10.82 4.20
CA MET A 41 11.87 -11.37 5.56
C MET A 41 10.75 -10.81 6.45
N ALA A 42 10.43 -9.51 6.34
CA ALA A 42 9.32 -8.92 7.08
C ALA A 42 7.99 -9.55 6.67
N ASN A 43 7.78 -9.80 5.38
CA ASN A 43 6.56 -10.39 4.84
C ASN A 43 6.38 -11.82 5.36
N GLU A 44 7.44 -12.63 5.39
CA GLU A 44 7.40 -13.98 5.98
C GLU A 44 6.94 -13.96 7.44
N GLN A 45 7.45 -13.01 8.24
CA GLN A 45 7.03 -12.87 9.64
C GLN A 45 5.55 -12.50 9.76
N LEU A 46 5.05 -11.64 8.88
CA LEU A 46 3.63 -11.26 8.85
C LEU A 46 2.74 -12.40 8.35
N GLN A 47 3.18 -13.19 7.38
CA GLN A 47 2.44 -14.36 6.90
C GLN A 47 2.26 -15.41 8.00
N VAL A 48 3.32 -15.69 8.77
CA VAL A 48 3.23 -16.62 9.91
C VAL A 48 2.28 -16.06 10.97
N LEU A 49 2.41 -14.78 11.32
CA LEU A 49 1.53 -14.12 12.28
C LEU A 49 0.06 -14.14 11.81
N ASN A 50 -0.20 -13.88 10.53
CA ASN A 50 -1.55 -13.94 9.97
C ASN A 50 -2.15 -15.34 10.15
N ARG A 51 -1.41 -16.41 9.84
CA ARG A 51 -1.88 -17.79 10.07
C ARG A 51 -2.21 -18.06 11.54
N GLU A 52 -1.34 -17.64 12.46
CA GLU A 52 -1.55 -17.79 13.90
C GLU A 52 -2.81 -17.04 14.38
N LEU A 53 -2.98 -15.78 13.97
CA LEU A 53 -4.12 -14.94 14.35
C LEU A 53 -5.43 -15.44 13.72
N ARG A 54 -5.41 -15.90 12.47
CA ARG A 54 -6.58 -16.49 11.80
C ARG A 54 -7.04 -17.78 12.48
N ARG A 55 -6.10 -18.60 12.96
CA ARG A 55 -6.41 -19.79 13.75
C ARG A 55 -7.05 -19.44 15.09
N LEU A 56 -6.58 -18.38 15.76
CA LEU A 56 -7.21 -17.90 16.99
C LEU A 56 -8.61 -17.34 16.74
N GLU A 57 -8.78 -16.62 15.63
CA GLU A 57 -10.06 -16.08 15.18
C GLU A 57 -11.09 -17.18 14.92
N SER A 58 -10.70 -18.25 14.22
CA SER A 58 -11.60 -19.38 13.93
C SER A 58 -12.02 -20.16 15.18
N LEU A 59 -11.27 -20.02 16.27
CA LEU A 59 -11.57 -20.63 17.57
C LEU A 59 -12.32 -19.66 18.50
N ASP A 60 -12.70 -18.47 18.03
CA ASP A 60 -13.29 -17.39 18.81
C ASP A 60 -12.45 -16.98 20.05
N ARG A 61 -11.12 -17.07 19.92
CA ARG A 61 -10.14 -16.76 20.97
C ARG A 61 -9.35 -15.47 20.68
N LEU A 62 -9.76 -14.71 19.67
CA LEU A 62 -9.07 -13.51 19.26
C LEU A 62 -9.60 -12.28 20.00
N ASP A 63 -8.77 -11.73 20.88
CA ASP A 63 -9.07 -10.54 21.66
C ASP A 63 -9.02 -9.26 20.81
N ALA A 64 -9.38 -8.11 21.41
CA ALA A 64 -9.42 -6.82 20.71
C ALA A 64 -8.04 -6.40 20.15
N LEU A 65 -6.96 -6.69 20.88
CA LEU A 65 -5.61 -6.44 20.39
C LEU A 65 -5.27 -7.33 19.19
N GLY A 66 -5.58 -8.62 19.27
CA GLY A 66 -5.42 -9.59 18.19
C GLY A 66 -6.20 -9.21 16.93
N LYS A 67 -7.43 -8.72 17.06
CA LYS A 67 -8.23 -8.21 15.93
C LYS A 67 -7.56 -7.01 15.25
N ARG A 68 -7.02 -6.07 16.02
CA ARG A 68 -6.25 -4.92 15.48
C ARG A 68 -4.97 -5.39 14.80
N LEU A 69 -4.23 -6.31 15.43
CA LEU A 69 -3.00 -6.88 14.85
C LEU A 69 -3.30 -7.65 13.55
N LEU A 70 -4.42 -8.37 13.48
CA LEU A 70 -4.81 -9.10 12.27
C LEU A 70 -5.09 -8.13 11.14
N LYS A 71 -5.84 -7.05 11.41
CA LYS A 71 -6.05 -5.95 10.45
C LYS A 71 -4.73 -5.38 9.95
N SER A 72 -3.86 -4.94 10.86
CA SER A 72 -2.55 -4.37 10.52
C SER A 72 -1.67 -5.35 9.74
N THR A 73 -1.76 -6.65 10.04
CA THR A 73 -1.02 -7.69 9.32
C THR A 73 -1.55 -7.86 7.89
N CYS A 74 -2.86 -7.86 7.67
CA CYS A 74 -3.45 -7.96 6.32
C CYS A 74 -3.00 -6.81 5.41
N PHE A 75 -3.15 -5.55 5.86
CA PHE A 75 -2.67 -4.40 5.10
C PHE A 75 -1.14 -4.35 4.99
N GLY A 76 -0.43 -4.77 6.04
CA GLY A 76 1.03 -4.83 6.06
C GLY A 76 1.61 -5.78 5.01
N MET A 77 1.05 -6.99 4.87
CA MET A 77 1.47 -7.95 3.83
C MET A 77 1.26 -7.37 2.43
N ALA A 78 0.09 -6.80 2.16
CA ALA A 78 -0.21 -6.15 0.87
C ALA A 78 0.79 -5.01 0.57
N HIS A 79 1.14 -4.24 1.60
CA HIS A 79 2.09 -3.15 1.45
C HIS A 79 3.52 -3.62 1.19
N LEU A 80 3.97 -4.69 1.84
CA LEU A 80 5.29 -5.25 1.59
C LEU A 80 5.39 -5.77 0.15
N LEU A 81 4.36 -6.46 -0.34
CA LEU A 81 4.29 -6.90 -1.75
C LEU A 81 4.39 -5.72 -2.72
N TYR A 82 3.69 -4.62 -2.43
CA TYR A 82 3.80 -3.39 -3.23
C TYR A 82 5.23 -2.84 -3.23
N LEU A 83 5.91 -2.80 -2.07
CA LEU A 83 7.26 -2.28 -1.96
C LEU A 83 8.31 -3.17 -2.63
N THR A 84 8.04 -4.47 -2.73
CA THR A 84 8.89 -5.44 -3.45
C THR A 84 8.48 -5.61 -4.91
N GLU A 85 7.62 -4.72 -5.44
CA GLU A 85 7.19 -4.68 -6.84
C GLU A 85 6.41 -5.93 -7.32
N GLU A 86 5.87 -6.71 -6.38
CA GLU A 86 4.97 -7.85 -6.66
C GLU A 86 3.53 -7.32 -6.82
N TYR A 87 3.31 -6.56 -7.89
CA TYR A 87 2.13 -5.70 -8.04
C TYR A 87 0.81 -6.46 -8.14
N GLU A 88 0.77 -7.58 -8.86
CA GLU A 88 -0.41 -8.44 -8.97
C GLU A 88 -0.81 -9.03 -7.62
N GLU A 89 0.14 -9.63 -6.88
CA GLU A 89 -0.06 -10.12 -5.52
C GLU A 89 -0.53 -9.00 -4.60
N ALA A 90 0.11 -7.82 -4.67
CA ALA A 90 -0.24 -6.68 -3.84
C ALA A 90 -1.70 -6.26 -4.06
N ILE A 91 -2.15 -6.17 -5.33
CA ILE A 91 -3.54 -5.86 -5.67
C ILE A 91 -4.50 -6.88 -5.03
N ARG A 92 -4.21 -8.18 -5.15
CA ARG A 92 -5.05 -9.24 -4.56
C ARG A 92 -5.15 -9.09 -3.03
N TYR A 93 -4.01 -8.92 -2.37
CA TYR A 93 -3.96 -8.77 -0.90
C TYR A 93 -4.62 -7.48 -0.41
N TYR A 94 -4.48 -6.38 -1.16
CA TYR A 94 -5.20 -5.15 -0.84
C TYR A 94 -6.71 -5.32 -0.98
N HIS A 95 -7.19 -5.95 -2.06
CA HIS A 95 -8.61 -6.25 -2.22
C HIS A 95 -9.17 -7.09 -1.07
N ASP A 96 -8.46 -8.16 -0.67
CA ASP A 96 -8.86 -8.99 0.47
C ASP A 96 -8.91 -8.18 1.78
N ALA A 97 -7.94 -7.29 2.00
CA ALA A 97 -7.88 -6.45 3.19
C ALA A 97 -9.03 -5.43 3.23
N VAL A 98 -9.33 -4.73 2.13
CA VAL A 98 -10.40 -3.72 2.08
C VAL A 98 -11.78 -4.35 2.20
N ASN A 99 -12.00 -5.53 1.59
CA ASN A 99 -13.26 -6.26 1.71
C ASN A 99 -13.50 -6.73 3.15
N ARG A 100 -12.43 -7.08 3.86
CA ARG A 100 -12.50 -7.53 5.25
C ARG A 100 -12.66 -6.39 6.25
N TYR A 101 -12.04 -5.24 5.98
CA TYR A 101 -11.96 -4.12 6.90
C TYR A 101 -12.41 -2.80 6.22
N PRO A 102 -13.67 -2.67 5.80
CA PRO A 102 -14.11 -1.55 4.96
C PRO A 102 -14.18 -0.20 5.69
N GLN A 103 -14.24 -0.20 7.02
CA GLN A 103 -14.47 1.01 7.84
C GLN A 103 -13.20 1.48 8.55
N CYS A 104 -12.11 1.67 7.81
CA CYS A 104 -10.90 2.28 8.36
C CYS A 104 -10.12 3.05 7.29
N THR A 105 -9.34 4.06 7.70
CA THR A 105 -8.61 4.93 6.77
C THR A 105 -7.54 4.19 5.96
N GLU A 106 -7.04 3.04 6.45
CA GLU A 106 -6.10 2.20 5.70
C GLU A 106 -6.68 1.71 4.35
N VAL A 107 -8.01 1.67 4.21
CA VAL A 107 -8.68 1.35 2.95
C VAL A 107 -8.40 2.39 1.87
N LEU A 108 -8.36 3.67 2.22
CA LEU A 108 -8.07 4.75 1.27
C LEU A 108 -6.64 4.64 0.75
N ILE A 109 -5.70 4.37 1.66
CA ILE A 109 -4.31 4.09 1.31
C ILE A 109 -4.22 2.88 0.39
N ALA A 110 -4.94 1.80 0.69
CA ALA A 110 -4.95 0.59 -0.13
C ALA A 110 -5.42 0.87 -1.56
N TYR A 111 -6.50 1.64 -1.77
CA TYR A 111 -6.92 2.03 -3.11
C TYR A 111 -5.88 2.86 -3.85
N MET A 112 -5.23 3.81 -3.19
CA MET A 112 -4.12 4.57 -3.79
C MET A 112 -2.94 3.66 -4.17
N LYS A 113 -2.61 2.67 -3.34
CA LYS A 113 -1.53 1.73 -3.62
C LYS A 113 -1.87 0.77 -4.75
N MET A 114 -3.08 0.21 -4.78
CA MET A 114 -3.59 -0.57 -5.93
C MET A 114 -3.58 0.26 -7.21
N SER A 115 -3.95 1.53 -7.11
CA SER A 115 -3.89 2.47 -8.22
C SER A 115 -2.46 2.65 -8.76
N GLY A 116 -1.45 2.70 -7.87
CA GLY A 116 -0.04 2.70 -8.26
C GLY A 116 0.43 1.36 -8.85
N CYS A 117 -0.02 0.23 -8.30
CA CYS A 117 0.27 -1.10 -8.88
C CYS A 117 -0.24 -1.17 -10.32
N TYR A 118 -1.48 -0.77 -10.58
CA TYR A 118 -2.04 -0.80 -11.93
C TYR A 118 -1.26 0.10 -12.90
N GLU A 119 -0.72 1.24 -12.46
CA GLU A 119 0.15 2.07 -13.29
C GLU A 119 1.47 1.39 -13.63
N SER A 120 2.13 0.77 -12.64
CA SER A 120 3.35 -0.01 -12.87
C SER A 120 3.12 -1.16 -13.87
N LEU A 121 1.89 -1.69 -13.93
CA LEU A 121 1.47 -2.71 -14.88
C LEU A 121 0.98 -2.16 -16.22
N GLY A 122 1.03 -0.85 -16.45
CA GLY A 122 0.55 -0.18 -17.68
C GLY A 122 -0.98 -0.11 -17.82
N LYS A 123 -1.73 -0.52 -16.79
CA LYS A 123 -3.19 -0.59 -16.75
C LYS A 123 -3.80 0.74 -16.27
N LYS A 124 -3.68 1.77 -17.11
CA LYS A 124 -4.03 3.16 -16.76
C LYS A 124 -5.52 3.36 -16.40
N ASN A 125 -6.43 2.65 -17.05
CA ASN A 125 -7.87 2.82 -16.78
C ASN A 125 -8.25 2.26 -15.41
N GLU A 126 -7.69 1.11 -15.07
CA GLU A 126 -7.85 0.44 -13.78
C GLU A 126 -7.23 1.29 -12.67
N ALA A 127 -6.06 1.88 -12.92
CA ALA A 127 -5.43 2.82 -12.00
C ALA A 127 -6.37 3.99 -11.65
N LYS A 128 -6.94 4.66 -12.66
CA LYS A 128 -7.91 5.75 -12.44
C LYS A 128 -9.15 5.26 -11.68
N SER A 129 -9.68 4.10 -12.07
CA SER A 129 -10.82 3.49 -11.41
C SER A 129 -10.58 3.30 -9.91
N MET A 130 -9.39 2.88 -9.48
CA MET A 130 -9.08 2.74 -8.06
C MET A 130 -9.15 4.05 -7.27
N LEU A 131 -8.74 5.19 -7.85
CA LEU A 131 -8.88 6.49 -7.19
C LEU A 131 -10.33 6.95 -7.14
N GLU A 132 -11.13 6.65 -8.15
CA GLU A 132 -12.58 6.92 -8.11
C GLU A 132 -13.27 6.10 -7.02
N GLN A 133 -12.93 4.82 -6.91
CA GLN A 133 -13.42 3.96 -5.83
C GLN A 133 -13.01 4.51 -4.46
N ALA A 134 -11.76 4.99 -4.31
CA ALA A 134 -11.33 5.63 -3.07
C ALA A 134 -12.21 6.83 -2.69
N LYS A 135 -12.61 7.66 -3.66
CA LYS A 135 -13.51 8.82 -3.41
C LYS A 135 -14.92 8.38 -3.02
N ILE A 136 -15.47 7.35 -3.66
CA ILE A 136 -16.79 6.80 -3.32
C ILE A 136 -16.76 6.27 -1.89
N ILE A 137 -15.76 5.45 -1.57
CA ILE A 137 -15.58 4.88 -0.23
C ILE A 137 -15.36 5.96 0.82
N LEU A 138 -14.54 6.97 0.52
CA LEU A 138 -14.33 8.13 1.40
C LEU A 138 -15.67 8.76 1.76
N ARG A 139 -16.55 9.03 0.80
CA ARG A 139 -17.89 9.63 1.05
C ARG A 139 -18.80 8.75 1.91
N GLN A 140 -18.63 7.43 1.87
CA GLN A 140 -19.45 6.47 2.60
C GLN A 140 -18.93 6.17 4.01
N MET A 141 -17.64 6.43 4.30
CA MET A 141 -17.08 6.23 5.63
C MET A 141 -17.76 7.16 6.65
N PRO A 142 -18.08 6.69 7.87
CA PRO A 142 -18.60 7.56 8.92
C PRO A 142 -17.49 8.48 9.47
N ASP A 143 -17.86 9.65 9.99
CA ASP A 143 -16.89 10.64 10.54
C ASP A 143 -16.05 10.05 11.69
N SER A 144 -16.62 9.11 12.44
CA SER A 144 -15.93 8.41 13.53
C SER A 144 -14.66 7.66 13.12
N VAL A 145 -14.49 7.34 11.82
CA VAL A 145 -13.24 6.77 11.28
C VAL A 145 -12.10 7.80 11.33
N PHE A 146 -12.42 9.09 11.17
CA PHE A 146 -11.48 10.20 11.15
C PHE A 146 -11.27 10.84 12.53
N ASP A 147 -12.16 10.58 13.49
CA ASP A 147 -12.02 11.04 14.88
C ASP A 147 -10.87 10.34 15.64
N SER A 148 -10.37 9.23 15.11
CA SER A 148 -9.31 8.47 15.77
C SER A 148 -7.95 9.17 15.64
N LYS A 149 -7.15 9.14 16.73
CA LYS A 149 -5.72 9.51 16.71
C LYS A 149 -4.85 8.67 15.73
N ALA A 150 -5.44 7.76 14.96
CA ALA A 150 -4.74 6.87 14.05
C ALA A 150 -4.44 7.51 12.69
N THR A 151 -5.07 8.63 12.34
CA THR A 151 -4.85 9.35 11.09
C THR A 151 -4.55 10.83 11.39
N ASN A 152 -3.49 11.35 10.78
CA ASN A 152 -3.18 12.78 10.82
C ASN A 152 -4.05 13.59 9.82
N LEU A 153 -4.85 12.91 8.99
CA LEU A 153 -5.67 13.52 7.95
C LEU A 153 -7.17 13.32 8.24
N GLY A 154 -7.93 14.41 8.18
CA GLY A 154 -9.39 14.41 8.18
C GLY A 154 -9.97 14.08 6.80
N ARG A 155 -11.30 13.94 6.72
CA ARG A 155 -12.04 13.65 5.48
C ARG A 155 -11.70 14.61 4.34
N GLU A 156 -11.70 15.91 4.64
CA GLU A 156 -11.42 16.96 3.64
C GLU A 156 -9.98 16.91 3.11
N GLU A 157 -9.02 16.55 3.96
CA GLU A 157 -7.62 16.37 3.56
C GLU A 157 -7.46 15.14 2.70
N TRP A 158 -8.15 14.04 3.04
CA TRP A 158 -8.23 12.86 2.18
C TRP A 158 -8.85 13.17 0.82
N ASN A 159 -9.94 13.94 0.78
CA ASN A 159 -10.56 14.32 -0.48
C ASN A 159 -9.61 15.13 -1.35
N ARG A 160 -8.95 16.16 -0.78
CA ARG A 160 -7.94 16.96 -1.49
C ARG A 160 -6.77 16.12 -1.99
N TRP A 161 -6.29 15.17 -1.19
CA TRP A 161 -5.17 14.33 -1.59
C TRP A 161 -5.53 13.38 -2.74
N LEU A 162 -6.74 12.79 -2.72
CA LEU A 162 -7.24 11.97 -3.81
C LEU A 162 -7.45 12.78 -5.10
N ASP A 163 -7.95 14.01 -4.99
CA ASP A 163 -8.11 14.92 -6.14
C ASP A 163 -6.75 15.25 -6.77
N TRP A 164 -5.78 15.67 -5.95
CA TRP A 164 -4.42 15.93 -6.43
C TRP A 164 -3.78 14.70 -7.07
N SER A 165 -3.95 13.51 -6.47
CA SER A 165 -3.41 12.27 -7.01
C SER A 165 -4.00 11.91 -8.37
N ARG A 166 -5.25 12.27 -8.64
CA ARG A 166 -5.90 12.05 -9.94
C ARG A 166 -5.39 13.03 -10.99
N GLU A 167 -5.33 14.31 -10.64
CA GLU A 167 -4.87 15.38 -11.53
C GLU A 167 -3.44 15.13 -12.02
N LEU A 168 -2.55 14.76 -11.10
CA LEU A 168 -1.14 14.44 -11.42
C LEU A 168 -1.04 13.35 -12.50
N ARG A 169 -1.85 12.30 -12.39
CA ARG A 169 -1.85 11.18 -13.34
C ARG A 169 -2.48 11.56 -14.68
N ASP A 170 -3.48 12.42 -14.66
CA ASP A 170 -4.09 12.97 -15.88
C ASP A 170 -3.14 13.91 -16.63
N SER A 171 -2.29 14.67 -15.92
CA SER A 171 -1.23 15.46 -16.55
C SER A 171 -0.14 14.60 -17.17
N ASP A 172 0.36 13.59 -16.44
CA ASP A 172 1.39 12.69 -16.96
C ASP A 172 0.90 11.93 -18.20
N ASN A 173 -0.37 11.54 -18.22
CA ASN A 173 -0.94 10.87 -19.38
C ASN A 173 -1.05 11.80 -20.61
N ARG A 174 -1.41 13.08 -20.41
CA ARG A 174 -1.47 14.08 -21.50
C ARG A 174 -0.09 14.36 -22.09
N ILE A 175 0.94 14.49 -21.24
CA ILE A 175 2.33 14.67 -21.69
C ILE A 175 2.80 13.48 -22.52
N ASN A 176 2.55 12.25 -22.03
CA ASN A 176 2.91 11.03 -22.76
C ASN A 176 2.18 10.89 -24.11
N GLN A 177 0.91 11.32 -24.21
CA GLN A 177 0.17 11.31 -25.47
C GLN A 177 0.70 12.33 -26.49
N LEU A 178 1.10 13.52 -26.03
CA LEU A 178 1.69 14.55 -26.89
C LEU A 178 3.08 14.13 -27.43
N GLN A 179 3.88 13.44 -26.62
CA GLN A 179 5.18 12.92 -27.04
C GLN A 179 5.05 11.77 -28.05
N ASN A 180 4.07 10.88 -27.88
CA ASN A 180 3.83 9.77 -28.81
C ASN A 180 3.09 10.19 -30.09
N GLY A 181 2.40 11.34 -30.08
CA GLY A 181 1.67 11.88 -31.24
C GLY A 181 2.52 12.72 -32.21
N ASN A 182 3.72 13.15 -31.80
CA ASN A 182 4.65 13.93 -32.64
C ASN A 182 5.63 13.05 -33.44
N GLY A 183 5.36 11.74 -33.53
CA GLY A 183 6.19 10.74 -34.21
C GLY A 183 5.58 10.14 -35.48
N VAL A 184 4.66 10.86 -36.16
CA VAL A 184 4.09 10.47 -37.46
C VAL A 184 4.48 11.50 -38.52
#